data_AF-A0A7V5Y516-F1
#
_entry.id   AF-A0A7V5Y516-F1
#
_cell.length_a   1.000
_cell.length_b   1.000
_cell.length_c   1.000
_cell.angle_alpha   90.00
_cell.angle_beta   90.00
_cell.angle_gamma   90.00
#
_symmetry.space_group_name_H-M   'P 1'
#
loop_
_entity.id
_entity.type
_entity.pdbx_description
1 polymer ?
#
loop_
_entity_poly.entity_id
_entity_poly.type
_entity_poly.pdbx_seq_one_letter_code
_entity_poly.pdbx_strand_id
1 'polypeptide(L)'
;MWSSPACCNRRGAKCCLLSRKSGATQRRAAVNTVHALIVAAGRGVRYGSEDKLWLPLLGKPLWWHAVWRLLTHPQVSGATLVVAPGMESRFEAELANPPLGERVRVKGVGGATRQQSVHHGLSHVPPDAAWIAIHDAARPVVSHALLDRLFACAWEHGAAIPILPVHDTLKRLVSRTPLEGEAPAEPSKERMANSEWRTEGEAPAEPMQV
;
A
#
# COMPACT_ATOMS: atom_id res chain seq x y z
N MET A 1 -3.40 56.24 -42.31
CA MET A 1 -3.73 54.79 -42.26
C MET A 1 -3.65 54.36 -40.82
N TRP A 2 -4.80 54.34 -40.17
CA TRP A 2 -4.99 54.10 -38.73
C TRP A 2 -5.66 52.73 -38.52
N SER A 3 -5.58 52.28 -37.27
CA SER A 3 -6.66 51.66 -36.49
C SER A 3 -6.63 50.15 -36.25
N SER A 4 -6.41 49.81 -34.98
CA SER A 4 -7.10 48.76 -34.20
C SER A 4 -8.62 48.70 -34.45
N PRO A 5 -9.24 47.53 -34.24
CA PRO A 5 -10.58 47.45 -33.66
C PRO A 5 -10.55 46.50 -32.44
N ALA A 6 -10.71 46.95 -31.19
CA ALA A 6 -11.93 47.49 -30.58
C ALA A 6 -13.19 46.63 -30.82
N CYS A 7 -13.55 45.88 -29.77
CA CYS A 7 -14.85 45.94 -29.09
C CYS A 7 -16.10 46.02 -30.00
N CYS A 8 -16.75 44.88 -30.24
CA CYS A 8 -18.14 44.85 -30.67
C CYS A 8 -19.04 44.43 -29.50
N ASN A 9 -19.66 45.43 -28.86
CA ASN A 9 -20.77 45.29 -27.93
C ASN A 9 -22.04 45.83 -28.62
N ARG A 10 -23.09 45.00 -28.77
CA ARG A 10 -24.52 45.34 -28.53
C ARG A 10 -25.52 44.41 -29.24
N ARG A 11 -26.21 43.56 -28.47
CA ARG A 11 -27.67 43.57 -28.19
C ARG A 11 -28.13 42.19 -27.71
N GLY A 12 -28.93 42.17 -26.66
CA GLY A 12 -29.03 41.06 -25.72
C GLY A 12 -29.96 39.91 -26.13
N ALA A 13 -29.60 38.72 -25.65
CA ALA A 13 -30.48 37.69 -25.12
C ALA A 13 -29.60 36.64 -24.44
N LYS A 14 -30.02 36.15 -23.27
CA LYS A 14 -29.42 35.00 -22.58
C LYS A 14 -29.25 33.83 -23.56
N CYS A 15 -28.05 33.28 -23.69
CA CYS A 15 -27.88 31.96 -24.30
C CYS A 15 -26.75 31.20 -23.59
N CYS A 16 -27.18 30.29 -22.71
CA CYS A 16 -26.56 29.01 -22.37
C CYS A 16 -25.06 28.96 -22.04
N LEU A 17 -24.81 28.73 -20.74
CA LEU A 17 -24.08 27.57 -20.21
C LEU A 17 -23.62 26.53 -21.26
N LEU A 18 -22.47 25.92 -20.95
CA LEU A 18 -21.82 24.75 -21.59
C LEU A 18 -20.64 25.08 -22.51
N SER A 19 -19.60 25.65 -21.90
CA SER A 19 -18.23 25.45 -22.40
C SER A 19 -17.87 23.96 -22.23
N ARG A 20 -17.97 23.24 -23.34
CA ARG A 20 -17.45 21.90 -23.60
C ARG A 20 -16.05 21.67 -23.02
N LYS A 21 -15.93 21.21 -21.77
CA LYS A 21 -14.68 20.60 -21.28
C LYS A 21 -14.67 19.12 -21.69
N SER A 22 -14.25 18.92 -22.95
CA SER A 22 -13.53 17.77 -23.51
C SER A 22 -13.57 16.44 -22.72
N GLY A 23 -14.40 15.51 -23.18
CA GLY A 23 -14.50 14.14 -22.65
C GLY A 23 -13.23 13.28 -22.72
N ALA A 24 -12.14 13.74 -23.33
CA ALA A 24 -10.84 13.05 -23.31
C ALA A 24 -10.16 13.13 -21.92
N THR A 25 -10.25 14.27 -21.24
CA THR A 25 -9.70 14.45 -19.88
C THR A 25 -10.53 13.69 -18.85
N GLN A 26 -11.86 13.66 -19.03
CA GLN A 26 -12.77 12.87 -18.19
C GLN A 26 -12.63 11.36 -18.42
N ARG A 27 -12.43 10.91 -19.66
CA ARG A 27 -12.13 9.51 -19.96
C ARG A 27 -10.79 9.08 -19.36
N ARG A 28 -9.71 9.84 -19.57
CA ARG A 28 -8.39 9.53 -18.95
C ARG A 28 -8.43 9.53 -17.42
N ALA A 29 -9.17 10.47 -16.82
CA ALA A 29 -9.34 10.51 -15.36
C ALA A 29 -10.10 9.28 -14.84
N ALA A 30 -11.12 8.80 -15.56
CA ALA A 30 -11.83 7.57 -15.22
C ALA A 30 -10.95 6.31 -15.35
N VAL A 31 -10.09 6.22 -16.38
CA VAL A 31 -9.19 5.06 -16.60
C VAL A 31 -8.11 4.94 -15.51
N ASN A 32 -7.80 6.03 -14.82
CA ASN A 32 -6.71 6.10 -13.84
C ASN A 32 -7.20 6.15 -12.39
N THR A 33 -8.44 5.73 -12.15
CA THR A 33 -9.02 5.67 -10.80
C THR A 33 -8.50 4.43 -10.06
N VAL A 34 -8.10 4.61 -8.80
CA VAL A 34 -7.51 3.57 -7.96
C VAL A 34 -8.48 3.18 -6.84
N HIS A 35 -8.67 1.89 -6.61
CA HIS A 35 -9.36 1.38 -5.42
C HIS A 35 -8.32 0.83 -4.43
N ALA A 36 -8.39 1.25 -3.17
CA ALA A 36 -7.47 0.76 -2.15
C ALA A 36 -7.92 -0.59 -1.59
N LEU A 37 -7.01 -1.55 -1.45
CA LEU A 37 -7.20 -2.78 -0.68
C LEU A 37 -6.30 -2.72 0.56
N ILE A 38 -6.91 -2.49 1.72
CA ILE A 38 -6.18 -2.24 2.96
C ILE A 38 -6.25 -3.49 3.82
N VAL A 39 -5.10 -4.06 4.18
CA VAL A 39 -5.02 -5.30 4.97
C VAL A 39 -4.81 -4.97 6.44
N ALA A 40 -5.78 -5.34 7.26
CA ALA A 40 -5.88 -5.11 8.70
C ALA A 40 -6.21 -6.40 9.50
N ALA A 41 -6.06 -7.58 8.89
CA ALA A 41 -6.38 -8.87 9.54
C ALA A 41 -5.24 -9.44 10.42
N GLY A 42 -4.07 -8.81 10.45
CA GLY A 42 -2.90 -9.32 11.17
C GLY A 42 -2.96 -9.06 12.67
N ARG A 43 -2.80 -10.11 13.48
CA ARG A 43 -2.90 -10.07 14.97
C ARG A 43 -1.72 -9.42 15.71
N GLY A 44 -0.76 -8.81 15.01
CA GLY A 44 0.38 -8.13 15.66
C GLY A 44 1.26 -9.02 16.55
N VAL A 45 1.26 -10.35 16.41
CA VAL A 45 1.87 -11.31 17.36
C VAL A 45 3.33 -11.01 17.74
N ARG A 46 4.13 -10.46 16.81
CA ARG A 46 5.54 -10.06 17.04
C ARG A 46 5.70 -8.83 17.94
N TYR A 47 4.62 -8.10 18.20
CA TYR A 47 4.62 -6.86 18.97
C TYR A 47 4.38 -7.09 20.48
N GLY A 48 4.09 -8.33 20.91
CA GLY A 48 4.14 -8.73 22.32
C GLY A 48 2.87 -8.50 23.15
N SER A 49 2.02 -7.54 22.83
CA SER A 49 0.66 -7.38 23.40
C SER A 49 -0.11 -6.25 22.71
N GLU A 50 -1.45 -6.29 22.83
CA GLU A 50 -2.46 -5.49 22.11
C GLU A 50 -2.35 -5.49 20.57
N ASP A 51 -3.51 -5.48 19.90
CA ASP A 51 -3.55 -5.43 18.45
C ASP A 51 -3.00 -4.06 17.99
N LYS A 52 -1.72 -4.06 17.55
CA LYS A 52 -0.94 -2.89 17.11
C LYS A 52 -1.74 -1.88 16.29
N LEU A 53 -2.71 -2.36 15.50
CA LEU A 53 -3.55 -1.52 14.66
C LEU A 53 -4.40 -0.53 15.47
N TRP A 54 -4.74 -0.86 16.71
CA TRP A 54 -5.58 -0.08 17.61
C TRP A 54 -4.82 0.90 18.49
N LEU A 55 -3.49 0.87 18.47
CA LEU A 55 -2.70 1.84 19.23
C LEU A 55 -3.07 3.27 18.79
N PRO A 56 -3.34 4.18 19.74
CA PRO A 56 -3.72 5.53 19.42
C PRO A 56 -2.51 6.30 18.86
N LEU A 57 -2.71 6.93 17.71
CA LEU A 57 -1.82 7.91 17.12
C LEU A 57 -2.65 9.18 16.92
N LEU A 58 -2.29 10.28 17.57
CA LEU A 58 -3.03 11.56 17.46
C LEU A 58 -4.56 11.42 17.69
N GLY A 59 -4.95 10.60 18.67
CA GLY A 59 -6.35 10.38 19.04
C GLY A 59 -7.16 9.44 18.12
N LYS A 60 -6.53 8.81 17.13
CA LYS A 60 -7.16 7.80 16.26
C LYS A 60 -6.33 6.51 16.18
N PRO A 61 -6.95 5.33 15.97
CA PRO A 61 -6.22 4.08 15.77
C PRO A 61 -5.19 4.18 14.64
N LEU A 62 -4.06 3.49 14.77
CA LEU A 62 -3.00 3.46 13.75
C LEU A 62 -3.54 3.15 12.34
N TRP A 63 -4.42 2.15 12.22
CA TRP A 63 -5.00 1.74 10.94
C TRP A 63 -5.84 2.86 10.28
N TRP A 64 -6.48 3.70 11.10
CA TRP A 64 -7.34 4.78 10.63
C TRP A 64 -6.56 5.78 9.79
N HIS A 65 -5.33 6.11 10.21
CA HIS A 65 -4.45 7.01 9.47
C HIS A 65 -4.07 6.45 8.10
N ALA A 66 -3.80 5.14 8.00
CA ALA A 66 -3.50 4.50 6.72
C ALA A 66 -4.69 4.63 5.74
N VAL A 67 -5.91 4.41 6.22
CA VAL A 67 -7.15 4.59 5.44
C VAL A 67 -7.32 6.06 5.03
N TRP A 68 -7.15 6.99 5.97
CA TRP A 68 -7.29 8.43 5.74
C TRP A 68 -6.32 8.94 4.67
N ARG A 69 -5.04 8.57 4.75
CA ARG A 69 -4.02 9.00 3.78
C ARG A 69 -4.33 8.54 2.36
N LEU A 70 -4.88 7.35 2.19
CA LEU A 70 -5.29 6.83 0.88
C LEU A 70 -6.56 7.53 0.38
N LEU A 71 -7.61 7.64 1.20
CA LEU A 71 -8.90 8.21 0.76
C LEU A 71 -8.86 9.72 0.51
N THR A 72 -7.92 10.43 1.11
CA THR A 72 -7.68 11.86 0.83
C THR A 72 -6.91 12.09 -0.46
N HIS A 73 -6.41 11.04 -1.13
CA HIS A 73 -5.75 11.16 -2.42
C HIS A 73 -6.80 11.33 -3.54
N PRO A 74 -6.68 12.33 -4.43
CA PRO A 74 -7.70 12.61 -5.47
C PRO A 74 -7.99 11.46 -6.43
N GLN A 75 -7.03 10.57 -6.63
CA GLN A 75 -7.14 9.44 -7.57
C GLN A 75 -7.64 8.14 -6.93
N VAL A 76 -7.75 8.09 -5.60
CA VAL A 76 -8.33 6.94 -4.91
C VAL A 76 -9.83 7.17 -4.82
N SER A 77 -10.66 6.25 -5.31
CA SER A 77 -12.14 6.38 -5.30
C SER A 77 -12.79 5.77 -4.05
N GLY A 78 -12.20 4.72 -3.49
CA GLY A 78 -12.68 4.07 -2.27
C GLY A 78 -11.67 3.07 -1.73
N ALA A 79 -12.08 2.35 -0.69
CA ALA A 79 -11.28 1.32 -0.07
C ALA A 79 -12.10 0.08 0.28
N THR A 80 -11.48 -1.09 0.16
CA THR A 80 -11.90 -2.33 0.81
C THR A 80 -10.94 -2.57 1.97
N LEU A 81 -11.47 -2.61 3.19
CA LEU A 81 -10.71 -2.85 4.41
C LEU A 81 -10.90 -4.30 4.84
N VAL A 82 -9.86 -5.12 4.67
CA VAL A 82 -9.86 -6.53 5.03
C VAL A 82 -9.46 -6.69 6.49
N VAL A 83 -10.37 -7.21 7.30
CA VAL A 83 -10.18 -7.42 8.74
C VAL A 83 -10.31 -8.90 9.06
N ALA A 84 -9.93 -9.29 10.29
CA ALA A 84 -10.17 -10.65 10.74
C ALA A 84 -11.68 -10.94 10.83
N PRO A 85 -12.14 -12.18 10.56
CA PRO A 85 -13.54 -12.53 10.71
C PRO A 85 -14.08 -12.16 12.11
N GLY A 86 -15.24 -11.50 12.17
CA GLY A 86 -15.89 -11.07 13.41
C GLY A 86 -15.41 -9.71 13.94
N MET A 87 -14.50 -9.02 13.26
CA MET A 87 -14.01 -7.70 13.66
C MET A 87 -14.70 -6.54 12.92
N GLU A 88 -15.57 -6.82 11.95
CA GLU A 88 -16.18 -5.83 11.05
C GLU A 88 -16.81 -4.68 11.82
N SER A 89 -17.72 -4.99 12.75
CA SER A 89 -18.47 -3.99 13.52
C SER A 89 -17.55 -3.07 14.33
N ARG A 90 -16.40 -3.57 14.80
CA ARG A 90 -15.42 -2.76 15.54
C ARG A 90 -14.76 -1.72 14.64
N PHE A 91 -14.39 -2.11 13.41
CA PHE A 91 -13.82 -1.17 12.43
C PHE A 91 -14.88 -0.21 11.88
N GLU A 92 -16.10 -0.69 11.64
CA GLU A 92 -17.23 0.12 11.17
C GLU A 92 -17.61 1.21 12.18
N ALA A 93 -17.62 0.89 13.48
CA ALA A 93 -17.91 1.86 14.54
C ALA A 93 -16.92 3.04 14.55
N GLU A 94 -15.62 2.79 14.30
CA GLU A 94 -14.61 3.85 14.19
C GLU A 94 -14.73 4.67 12.90
N LEU A 95 -15.26 4.07 11.83
CA LEU A 95 -15.50 4.72 10.53
C LEU A 95 -16.80 5.54 10.48
N ALA A 96 -17.70 5.34 11.44
CA ALA A 96 -19.01 6.01 11.50
C ALA A 96 -18.91 7.54 11.61
N ASN A 97 -17.74 8.07 11.96
CA ASN A 97 -17.47 9.50 11.89
C ASN A 97 -17.09 9.90 10.46
N PRO A 98 -17.91 10.72 9.76
CA PRO A 98 -17.60 11.18 8.42
C PRO A 98 -16.27 11.94 8.38
N PRO A 99 -15.57 11.99 7.24
CA PRO A 99 -16.01 11.61 5.88
C PRO A 99 -15.58 10.21 5.38
N LEU A 100 -14.99 9.34 6.22
CA LEU A 100 -14.39 8.09 5.71
C LEU A 100 -15.42 6.97 5.45
N GLY A 101 -16.43 6.82 6.30
CA GLY A 101 -17.31 5.64 6.31
C GLY A 101 -18.01 5.33 4.99
N GLU A 102 -18.42 6.35 4.22
CA GLU A 102 -19.15 6.15 2.96
C GLU A 102 -18.31 5.51 1.84
N ARG A 103 -16.98 5.64 1.92
CA ARG A 103 -16.05 5.20 0.88
C ARG A 103 -15.26 3.94 1.26
N VAL A 104 -15.50 3.39 2.46
CA VAL A 104 -14.82 2.19 2.97
C VAL A 104 -15.80 1.02 3.09
N ARG A 105 -15.47 -0.11 2.47
CA ARG A 105 -16.16 -1.39 2.66
C ARG A 105 -15.34 -2.28 3.58
N VAL A 106 -15.80 -2.50 4.80
CA VAL A 106 -15.16 -3.43 5.74
C VAL A 106 -15.56 -4.87 5.39
N LYS A 107 -14.59 -5.79 5.40
CA LYS A 107 -14.78 -7.21 5.07
C LYS A 107 -13.99 -8.10 6.01
N GLY A 108 -14.66 -8.92 6.82
CA GLY A 108 -14.04 -9.91 7.71
C GLY A 108 -13.62 -11.18 6.99
N VAL A 109 -12.83 -11.03 5.92
CA VAL A 109 -12.34 -12.15 5.08
C VAL A 109 -10.84 -12.38 5.25
N GLY A 110 -10.24 -11.86 6.31
CA GLY A 110 -8.84 -12.08 6.65
C GLY A 110 -8.49 -13.56 6.74
N GLY A 111 -7.37 -13.94 6.12
CA GLY A 111 -6.82 -15.29 6.17
C GLY A 111 -5.72 -15.45 7.23
N ALA A 112 -5.18 -16.66 7.36
CA ALA A 112 -4.08 -16.95 8.28
C ALA A 112 -2.79 -16.22 7.90
N THR A 113 -2.60 -15.91 6.62
CA THR A 113 -1.46 -15.13 6.12
C THR A 113 -1.91 -13.80 5.51
N ARG A 114 -0.95 -12.86 5.39
CA ARG A 114 -1.15 -11.62 4.64
C ARG A 114 -1.58 -11.91 3.19
N GLN A 115 -0.94 -12.89 2.55
CA GLN A 115 -1.23 -13.26 1.15
C GLN A 115 -2.66 -13.79 1.00
N GLN A 116 -3.12 -14.67 1.91
CA GLN A 116 -4.50 -15.14 1.91
C GLN A 116 -5.48 -13.98 2.14
N SER A 117 -5.18 -13.07 3.07
CA SER A 117 -6.02 -11.90 3.32
C SER A 117 -6.13 -10.99 2.08
N VAL A 118 -5.02 -10.76 1.37
CA VAL A 118 -5.03 -10.04 0.09
C VAL A 118 -5.89 -10.78 -0.93
N HIS A 119 -5.67 -12.08 -1.09
CA HIS A 119 -6.38 -12.91 -2.06
C HIS A 119 -7.90 -12.87 -1.85
N HIS A 120 -8.38 -13.11 -0.62
CA HIS A 120 -9.80 -13.03 -0.30
C HIS A 120 -10.36 -11.61 -0.47
N GLY A 121 -9.55 -10.59 -0.14
CA GLY A 121 -9.90 -9.19 -0.28
C GLY A 121 -10.11 -8.75 -1.73
N LEU A 122 -9.33 -9.29 -2.68
CA LEU A 122 -9.46 -8.98 -4.10
C LEU A 122 -10.85 -9.32 -4.65
N SER A 123 -11.48 -10.41 -4.19
CA SER A 123 -12.85 -10.78 -4.59
C SER A 123 -13.93 -9.80 -4.10
N HIS A 124 -13.56 -8.84 -3.25
CA HIS A 124 -14.44 -7.81 -2.68
C HIS A 124 -14.10 -6.39 -3.16
N VAL A 125 -13.13 -6.26 -4.07
CA VAL A 125 -12.87 -5.01 -4.79
C VAL A 125 -13.96 -4.83 -5.84
N PRO A 126 -14.40 -3.58 -6.12
CA PRO A 126 -15.37 -3.32 -7.18
C PRO A 126 -14.90 -3.86 -8.54
N PRO A 127 -15.79 -4.50 -9.32
CA PRO A 127 -15.41 -5.10 -10.60
C PRO A 127 -14.97 -4.07 -11.65
N ASP A 128 -15.32 -2.80 -11.46
CA ASP A 128 -14.94 -1.66 -12.30
C ASP A 128 -13.62 -0.99 -11.87
N ALA A 129 -12.96 -1.47 -10.81
CA ALA A 129 -11.66 -0.95 -10.38
C ALA A 129 -10.55 -1.35 -11.38
N ALA A 130 -10.07 -0.38 -12.16
CA ALA A 130 -8.97 -0.59 -13.10
C ALA A 130 -7.60 -0.77 -12.40
N TRP A 131 -7.41 -0.12 -11.25
CA TRP A 131 -6.16 -0.15 -10.49
C TRP A 131 -6.43 -0.44 -9.02
N ILE A 132 -5.61 -1.31 -8.43
CA ILE A 132 -5.75 -1.70 -7.02
C ILE A 132 -4.46 -1.35 -6.26
N ALA A 133 -4.58 -0.50 -5.25
CA ALA A 133 -3.47 -0.19 -4.34
C ALA A 133 -3.56 -1.06 -3.09
N ILE A 134 -2.70 -2.07 -2.98
CA ILE A 134 -2.63 -2.94 -1.80
C ILE A 134 -1.76 -2.28 -0.73
N HIS A 135 -2.33 -1.99 0.44
CA HIS A 135 -1.63 -1.28 1.52
C HIS A 135 -1.77 -1.98 2.87
N ASP A 136 -0.73 -1.90 3.70
CA ASP A 136 -0.77 -2.43 5.06
C ASP A 136 -1.34 -1.39 6.02
N ALA A 137 -2.36 -1.75 6.79
CA ALA A 137 -2.95 -0.87 7.80
C ALA A 137 -1.94 -0.41 8.88
N ALA A 138 -0.88 -1.19 9.10
CA ALA A 138 0.17 -0.85 10.06
C ALA A 138 1.18 0.22 9.57
N ARG A 139 0.97 0.80 8.37
CA ARG A 139 1.84 1.82 7.75
C ARG A 139 1.08 3.14 7.57
N PRO A 140 0.91 3.94 8.63
CA PRO A 140 -0.01 5.09 8.65
C PRO A 140 0.47 6.33 7.87
N VAL A 141 1.77 6.43 7.53
CA VAL A 141 2.41 7.67 7.07
C VAL A 141 2.71 7.71 5.57
N VAL A 142 1.89 7.06 4.74
CA VAL A 142 2.05 7.14 3.28
C VAL A 142 1.77 8.56 2.77
N SER A 143 2.70 9.14 2.01
CA SER A 143 2.56 10.50 1.47
C SER A 143 1.88 10.50 0.10
N HIS A 144 1.17 11.57 -0.25
CA HIS A 144 0.56 11.70 -1.58
C HIS A 144 1.61 11.71 -2.68
N ALA A 145 2.72 12.44 -2.48
CA ALA A 145 3.84 12.43 -3.42
C ALA A 145 4.42 11.03 -3.69
N LEU A 146 4.39 10.11 -2.71
CA LEU A 146 4.78 8.72 -2.94
C LEU A 146 3.72 7.96 -3.77
N LEU A 147 2.44 8.17 -3.47
CA LEU A 147 1.33 7.57 -4.23
C LEU A 147 1.33 8.04 -5.69
N ASP A 148 1.52 9.33 -5.94
CA ASP A 148 1.62 9.89 -7.30
C ASP A 148 2.69 9.19 -8.13
N ARG A 149 3.90 9.02 -7.57
CA ARG A 149 5.00 8.32 -8.25
C ARG A 149 4.69 6.85 -8.47
N LEU A 150 4.06 6.18 -7.50
CA LEU A 150 3.69 4.77 -7.62
C LEU A 150 2.62 4.56 -8.68
N PHE A 151 1.60 5.41 -8.71
CA PHE A 151 0.52 5.28 -9.68
C PHE A 151 1.02 5.57 -11.10
N ALA A 152 1.85 6.61 -11.28
CA ALA A 152 2.49 6.87 -12.57
C ALA A 152 3.32 5.67 -13.06
N CYS A 153 4.18 5.12 -12.20
CA CYS A 153 4.99 3.94 -12.51
C CYS A 153 4.13 2.71 -12.81
N ALA A 154 3.05 2.49 -12.05
CA ALA A 154 2.15 1.36 -12.26
C ALA A 154 1.38 1.50 -13.60
N TRP A 155 0.93 2.70 -13.96
CA TRP A 155 0.28 2.93 -15.25
C TRP A 155 1.20 2.69 -16.45
N GLU A 156 2.48 2.97 -16.29
CA GLU A 156 3.47 2.72 -17.34
C GLU A 156 3.86 1.24 -17.45
N HIS A 157 4.04 0.55 -16.32
CA HIS A 157 4.65 -0.78 -16.28
C HIS A 157 3.69 -1.92 -15.88
N GLY A 158 2.42 -1.62 -15.62
CA GLY A 158 1.40 -2.57 -15.17
C GLY A 158 1.38 -2.82 -13.66
N ALA A 159 2.49 -2.60 -12.96
CA ALA A 159 2.58 -2.70 -11.50
C ALA A 159 3.76 -1.88 -10.95
N ALA A 160 3.66 -1.46 -9.69
CA ALA A 160 4.76 -0.79 -8.99
C ALA A 160 4.72 -1.10 -7.48
N ILE A 161 5.90 -1.15 -6.86
CA ILE A 161 6.06 -1.26 -5.40
C ILE A 161 7.15 -0.30 -4.94
N PRO A 162 6.96 0.45 -3.83
CA PRO A 162 8.01 1.31 -3.32
C PRO A 162 9.08 0.48 -2.61
N ILE A 163 10.34 0.85 -2.82
CA ILE A 163 11.50 0.22 -2.17
C ILE A 163 12.35 1.27 -1.46
N LEU A 164 13.12 0.82 -0.47
CA LEU A 164 14.20 1.58 0.14
C LEU A 164 15.52 0.82 -0.06
N PRO A 165 16.63 1.51 -0.32
CA PRO A 165 17.95 0.86 -0.36
C PRO A 165 18.27 0.25 1.01
N VAL A 166 18.90 -0.92 0.99
CA VAL A 166 19.42 -1.57 2.19
C VAL A 166 20.85 -1.08 2.42
N HIS A 167 21.08 -0.39 3.53
CA HIS A 167 22.42 0.09 3.91
C HIS A 167 23.13 -0.86 4.89
N ASP A 168 22.37 -1.70 5.59
CA ASP A 168 22.92 -2.65 6.55
C ASP A 168 23.49 -3.89 5.84
N THR A 169 24.51 -4.48 6.45
CA THR A 169 25.04 -5.77 6.00
C THR A 169 24.00 -6.87 6.21
N LEU A 170 23.63 -7.57 5.13
CA LEU A 170 22.72 -8.72 5.20
C LEU A 170 23.50 -9.98 5.58
N LYS A 171 23.19 -10.57 6.72
CA LYS A 171 23.72 -11.88 7.15
C LYS A 171 22.67 -12.96 6.96
N ARG A 172 23.03 -14.04 6.24
CA ARG A 172 22.22 -15.27 6.18
C ARG A 172 22.68 -16.20 7.29
N LEU A 173 21.80 -16.49 8.24
CA LEU A 173 22.07 -17.48 9.27
C LEU A 173 21.75 -18.87 8.71
N VAL A 174 22.74 -19.77 8.76
CA VAL A 174 22.52 -21.20 8.51
C VAL A 174 22.40 -21.85 9.88
N SER A 175 21.19 -22.22 10.28
CA SER A 175 20.98 -22.95 11.53
C SER A 175 21.68 -24.30 11.44
N ARG A 176 22.75 -24.50 12.21
CA ARG A 176 23.22 -25.85 12.52
C ARG A 176 22.21 -26.45 13.50
N THR A 177 21.66 -27.62 13.18
CA THR A 177 20.96 -28.43 14.16
C THR A 177 21.96 -28.75 15.28
N PRO A 178 21.69 -28.37 16.55
CA PRO A 178 22.52 -28.82 17.65
C PRO A 178 22.53 -30.36 17.66
N LEU A 179 23.71 -30.96 17.75
CA LEU A 179 23.81 -32.40 18.01
C LEU A 179 23.20 -32.66 19.41
N GLU A 180 22.52 -33.79 19.60
CA GLU A 180 21.89 -34.15 20.88
C GLU A 180 22.87 -33.98 22.05
N GLY A 181 22.55 -33.08 22.98
CA GLY A 181 23.36 -32.79 24.16
C GLY A 181 23.90 -31.36 24.25
N GLU A 182 23.84 -30.56 23.16
CA GLU A 182 24.21 -29.15 23.22
C GLU A 182 23.01 -28.25 23.57
N ALA A 183 23.10 -27.53 24.69
CA ALA A 183 22.14 -26.50 25.04
C ALA A 183 22.11 -25.41 23.95
N PRO A 184 20.94 -24.79 23.66
CA PRO A 184 20.86 -23.70 22.68
C PRO A 184 21.77 -22.56 23.11
N ALA A 185 22.90 -22.40 22.42
CA ALA A 185 23.84 -21.32 22.69
C ALA A 185 23.21 -19.99 22.27
N GLU A 186 23.02 -19.07 23.21
CA GLU A 186 22.73 -17.68 22.87
C GLU A 186 23.85 -17.13 21.98
N PRO A 187 23.53 -16.44 20.87
CA PRO A 187 24.55 -15.88 20.01
C PRO A 187 25.24 -14.71 20.72
N SER A 188 26.34 -14.97 21.40
CA SER A 188 27.21 -13.94 21.96
C SER A 188 27.87 -13.13 20.83
N LYS A 189 28.13 -11.84 21.08
CA LYS A 189 28.74 -10.92 20.11
C LYS A 189 30.10 -11.41 19.58
N GLU A 190 30.81 -12.24 20.34
CA GLU A 190 32.08 -12.86 19.93
C GLU A 190 31.92 -13.95 18.87
N ARG A 191 30.84 -14.75 18.92
CA ARG A 191 30.56 -15.76 17.89
C ARG A 191 30.23 -15.15 16.53
N MET A 192 29.69 -13.93 16.51
CA MET A 192 29.42 -13.16 15.29
C MET A 192 30.69 -12.59 14.63
N ALA A 193 31.79 -12.48 15.38
CA ALA A 193 33.09 -12.02 14.88
C ALA A 193 33.96 -13.18 14.37
N ASN A 194 33.81 -14.37 14.96
CA ASN A 194 34.62 -15.56 14.65
C ASN A 194 33.94 -16.56 13.69
N SER A 195 32.79 -16.23 13.10
CA SER A 195 32.21 -17.08 12.06
C SER A 195 33.02 -16.94 10.78
N GLU A 196 33.72 -17.99 10.37
CA GLU A 196 34.38 -18.04 9.06
C GLU A 196 33.40 -17.65 7.95
N TRP A 197 33.76 -16.59 7.23
CA TRP A 197 33.01 -16.06 6.11
C TRP A 197 33.25 -16.98 4.91
N ARG A 198 32.33 -17.92 4.65
CA ARG A 198 32.32 -18.61 3.35
C ARG A 198 31.63 -17.73 2.32
N THR A 199 32.38 -17.30 1.31
CA THR A 199 31.85 -16.82 0.05
C THR A 199 31.35 -18.03 -0.74
N GLU A 200 30.05 -18.34 -0.65
CA GLU A 200 29.45 -19.27 -1.61
C GLU A 200 29.38 -18.57 -2.97
N GLY A 201 30.24 -19.00 -3.90
CA GLY A 201 30.35 -18.43 -5.25
C GLY A 201 31.53 -18.94 -6.09
N GLU A 202 32.52 -19.59 -5.50
CA GLU A 202 33.59 -20.25 -6.27
C GLU A 202 33.15 -21.67 -6.63
N ALA A 203 32.58 -21.83 -7.82
CA ALA A 203 32.45 -23.14 -8.44
C ALA A 203 33.85 -23.74 -8.62
N PRO A 204 34.07 -25.03 -8.32
CA PRO A 204 35.35 -25.65 -8.60
C PRO A 204 35.58 -25.62 -10.12
N ALA A 205 36.66 -24.98 -10.55
CA ALA A 205 37.12 -25.07 -11.93
C ALA A 205 37.45 -26.55 -12.22
N GLU A 206 36.60 -27.21 -13.03
CA GLU A 206 36.96 -28.50 -13.59
C GLU A 206 38.17 -28.31 -14.52
N PRO A 207 39.23 -29.13 -14.42
CA PRO A 207 40.34 -29.05 -15.33
C PRO A 207 39.89 -29.48 -16.73
N MET A 208 40.00 -28.54 -17.67
CA MET A 208 39.86 -28.77 -19.11
C MET A 208 40.83 -29.88 -19.54
N GLN A 209 40.29 -31.07 -19.82
CA GLN A 209 41.05 -32.15 -20.44
C GLN A 209 41.31 -31.76 -21.90
N VAL A 210 42.60 -31.72 -22.27
CA VAL A 210 43.12 -31.50 -23.62
C VAL A 210 43.10 -32.81 -24.40
#